data_AF-A0A9X4KPS6-F1
#
_entry.id   AF-A0A9X4KPS6-F1
#
_cell.length_a   1.000
_cell.length_b   1.000
_cell.length_c   1.000
_cell.angle_alpha   90.00
_cell.angle_beta   90.00
_cell.angle_gamma   90.00
#
_symmetry.space_group_name_H-M   'P 1'
#
loop_
_entity.id
_entity.type
_entity.pdbx_description
1 polymer ?
#
loop_
_entity_poly.entity_id
_entity_poly.type
_entity_poly.pdbx_seq_one_letter_code
_entity_poly.pdbx_strand_id
1 'polypeptide(L)'
;MVVKNGVKKNDLDVVWLDGDLHADTIFSVWFPLKMSLQCVAGDTFSYQGMRGTPHKGIDCYNGIIENIDRYLPFENVLVKELYQFAELSSTRANVMRLPERQMQRRGIFYRDQMPKTLYECFGRGRFNKYFGSDESVTRWIEEEDLEMFFEDNSISRDNIKPLIPRMQASETEWLKESKDILEMLVQYNKILLQRSEALQAKGVGEFYGVYLFDE
;
A
#
# COMPACT_ATOMS: atom_id res chain seq x y z
N MET A 1 -22.84 -3.78 21.68
CA MET A 1 -24.05 -3.35 20.94
C MET A 1 -23.84 -3.70 19.47
N VAL A 2 -24.61 -4.66 18.99
CA VAL A 2 -24.76 -5.20 17.61
C VAL A 2 -23.74 -4.75 16.54
N VAL A 3 -22.72 -5.58 16.28
CA VAL A 3 -22.03 -5.57 14.97
C VAL A 3 -22.90 -6.34 13.99
N LYS A 4 -23.64 -5.60 13.16
CA LYS A 4 -24.44 -6.13 12.05
C LYS A 4 -23.50 -6.75 11.00
N ASN A 5 -23.66 -8.06 10.81
CA ASN A 5 -23.54 -8.82 9.56
C ASN A 5 -22.91 -8.07 8.37
N GLY A 6 -21.66 -8.41 8.01
CA GLY A 6 -21.18 -8.24 6.64
C GLY A 6 -19.71 -7.84 6.44
N VAL A 7 -19.00 -7.35 7.46
CA VAL A 7 -17.56 -7.08 7.32
C VAL A 7 -16.79 -8.39 7.48
N LYS A 8 -16.09 -8.75 6.40
CA LYS A 8 -15.59 -10.10 6.12
C LYS A 8 -14.51 -10.47 7.12
N LYS A 9 -14.57 -11.70 7.62
CA LYS A 9 -13.52 -12.41 8.39
C LYS A 9 -12.10 -12.36 7.75
N ASN A 10 -11.98 -11.82 6.53
CA ASN A 10 -10.78 -11.88 5.69
C ASN A 10 -10.25 -10.48 5.29
N ASP A 11 -10.83 -9.39 5.79
CA ASP A 11 -10.23 -8.05 5.57
C ASP A 11 -9.15 -7.83 6.62
N LEU A 12 -7.89 -7.87 6.19
CA LEU A 12 -6.75 -7.93 7.11
C LEU A 12 -6.65 -6.68 7.97
N ASP A 13 -6.94 -5.51 7.43
CA ASP A 13 -6.96 -4.25 8.14
C ASP A 13 -8.00 -4.24 9.28
N VAL A 14 -9.21 -4.72 9.01
CA VAL A 14 -10.28 -4.85 10.00
C VAL A 14 -9.93 -5.90 11.06
N VAL A 15 -9.29 -7.01 10.67
CA VAL A 15 -8.84 -8.05 11.61
C VAL A 15 -7.73 -7.51 12.53
N TRP A 16 -6.75 -6.81 11.98
CA TRP A 16 -5.63 -6.23 12.74
C TRP A 16 -6.04 -5.09 13.68
N LEU A 17 -7.21 -4.49 13.46
CA LEU A 17 -7.74 -3.38 14.24
C LEU A 17 -9.09 -3.72 14.91
N ASP A 18 -9.31 -4.98 15.26
CA ASP A 18 -10.42 -5.45 16.10
C ASP A 18 -11.82 -5.03 15.61
N GLY A 19 -12.02 -4.92 14.30
CA GLY A 19 -13.31 -4.52 13.73
C GLY A 19 -13.50 -3.01 13.52
N ASP A 20 -12.46 -2.18 13.71
CA ASP A 20 -12.56 -0.73 13.51
C ASP A 20 -12.88 -0.40 12.05
N LEU A 21 -13.99 0.31 11.83
CA LEU A 21 -14.43 0.70 10.49
C LEU A 21 -13.58 1.83 9.88
N HIS A 22 -12.68 2.42 10.66
CA HIS A 22 -11.66 3.37 10.21
C HIS A 22 -10.35 2.69 9.77
N ALA A 23 -10.25 1.37 9.95
CA ALA A 23 -9.13 0.59 9.43
C ALA A 23 -9.01 0.76 7.91
N ASP A 24 -7.77 0.88 7.44
CA ASP A 24 -7.44 0.78 6.02
C ASP A 24 -6.02 0.21 5.88
N THR A 25 -5.73 -0.32 4.70
CA THR A 25 -4.35 -0.68 4.35
C THR A 25 -3.56 0.53 3.86
N ILE A 26 -2.29 0.62 4.22
CA ILE A 26 -1.38 1.65 3.69
C ILE A 26 -1.17 1.42 2.20
N PHE A 27 -0.89 0.19 1.80
CA PHE A 27 -0.79 -0.21 0.41
C PHE A 27 -1.76 -1.34 0.09
N SER A 28 -2.57 -1.11 -0.95
CA SER A 28 -3.41 -2.14 -1.54
C SER A 28 -2.54 -3.11 -2.34
N VAL A 29 -2.59 -4.40 -2.02
CA VAL A 29 -1.87 -5.44 -2.77
C VAL A 29 -2.33 -5.52 -4.23
N TRP A 30 -3.61 -5.21 -4.48
CA TRP A 30 -4.23 -5.37 -5.79
C TRP A 30 -3.59 -4.51 -6.88
N PHE A 31 -3.22 -3.26 -6.59
CA PHE A 31 -2.71 -2.37 -7.63
C PHE A 31 -1.29 -2.76 -8.08
N PRO A 32 -0.31 -3.00 -7.18
CA PRO A 32 1.00 -3.49 -7.57
C PRO A 32 0.93 -4.86 -8.27
N LEU A 33 0.15 -5.82 -7.73
CA LEU A 33 -0.06 -7.11 -8.39
C LEU A 33 -0.56 -6.94 -9.82
N LYS A 34 -1.55 -6.05 -10.02
CA LYS A 34 -2.11 -5.79 -11.34
C LYS A 34 -1.11 -5.12 -12.29
N MET A 35 -0.33 -4.14 -11.83
CA MET A 35 0.73 -3.52 -12.64
C MET A 35 1.76 -4.57 -13.05
N SER A 36 2.21 -5.41 -12.11
CA SER A 36 3.16 -6.49 -12.37
C SER A 36 2.62 -7.51 -13.38
N LEU A 37 1.36 -7.95 -13.24
CA LEU A 37 0.73 -8.87 -14.19
C LEU A 37 0.62 -8.26 -15.60
N GLN A 38 0.23 -6.99 -15.71
CA GLN A 38 0.17 -6.28 -16.99
C GLN A 38 1.56 -6.09 -17.63
N CYS A 39 2.60 -5.96 -16.82
CA CYS A 39 3.98 -5.78 -17.28
C CYS A 39 4.64 -7.11 -17.68
N VAL A 40 4.48 -8.16 -16.87
CA VAL A 40 5.24 -9.41 -17.00
C VAL A 40 4.52 -10.44 -17.87
N ALA A 41 3.20 -10.60 -17.71
CA ALA A 41 2.43 -11.61 -18.45
C ALA A 41 2.03 -11.16 -19.88
N GLY A 42 2.56 -10.01 -20.32
CA GLY A 42 2.41 -9.47 -21.68
C GLY A 42 0.96 -9.48 -22.17
N ASP A 43 0.75 -10.07 -23.35
CA ASP A 43 -0.53 -10.08 -24.08
C ASP A 43 -1.71 -10.67 -23.32
N THR A 44 -1.46 -11.48 -22.28
CA THR A 44 -2.53 -12.07 -21.45
C THR A 44 -3.34 -10.98 -20.74
N PHE A 45 -2.65 -9.92 -20.28
CA PHE A 45 -3.27 -8.84 -19.52
C PHE A 45 -3.02 -7.44 -20.12
N SER A 46 -2.45 -7.37 -21.33
CA SER A 46 -1.95 -6.13 -21.95
C SER A 46 -3.01 -5.05 -22.25
N TYR A 47 -4.31 -5.31 -21.99
CA TYR A 47 -5.35 -4.29 -22.15
C TYR A 47 -5.19 -3.18 -21.10
N GLN A 48 -4.78 -2.01 -21.60
CA GLN A 48 -3.95 -1.05 -20.87
C GLN A 48 -4.67 -0.25 -19.79
N GLY A 49 -4.22 -0.44 -18.55
CA GLY A 49 -4.47 0.48 -17.45
C GLY A 49 -5.37 -0.07 -16.35
N MET A 50 -5.65 0.77 -15.36
CA MET A 50 -6.39 0.40 -14.15
C MET A 50 -7.77 -0.22 -14.39
N ARG A 51 -8.47 0.17 -15.46
CA ARG A 51 -9.79 -0.38 -15.82
C ARG A 51 -9.71 -1.65 -16.68
N GLY A 52 -8.53 -2.02 -17.15
CA GLY A 52 -8.29 -3.20 -17.98
C GLY A 52 -8.22 -4.51 -17.17
N THR A 53 -7.72 -5.56 -17.78
CA THR A 53 -7.47 -6.87 -17.16
C THR A 53 -6.12 -6.90 -16.43
N PRO A 54 -5.96 -7.68 -15.35
CA PRO A 54 -6.97 -8.48 -14.66
C PRO A 54 -7.99 -7.62 -13.88
N HIS A 55 -9.17 -8.18 -13.64
CA HIS A 55 -10.25 -7.56 -12.86
C HIS A 55 -10.53 -8.35 -11.58
N LYS A 56 -11.19 -7.73 -10.60
CA LYS A 56 -11.52 -8.35 -9.30
C LYS A 56 -12.69 -9.33 -9.42
N GLY A 57 -12.55 -10.40 -10.21
CA GLY A 57 -13.54 -11.45 -10.42
C GLY A 57 -12.99 -12.81 -10.02
N ILE A 58 -13.85 -13.69 -9.47
CA ILE A 58 -13.44 -15.01 -8.96
C ILE A 58 -12.76 -15.86 -10.04
N ASP A 59 -13.29 -15.87 -11.26
CA ASP A 59 -12.72 -16.63 -12.38
C ASP A 59 -11.36 -16.07 -12.79
N CYS A 60 -11.21 -14.74 -12.75
CA CYS A 60 -9.92 -14.09 -13.04
C CYS A 60 -8.89 -14.44 -11.96
N TYR A 61 -9.29 -14.48 -10.69
CA TYR A 61 -8.40 -14.88 -9.60
C TYR A 61 -7.97 -16.34 -9.72
N ASN A 62 -8.92 -17.26 -9.95
CA ASN A 62 -8.62 -18.67 -10.12
C ASN A 62 -7.68 -18.89 -11.31
N GLY A 63 -7.93 -18.24 -12.45
CA GLY A 63 -7.06 -18.31 -13.61
C GLY A 63 -5.64 -17.80 -13.33
N ILE A 64 -5.48 -16.72 -12.55
CA ILE A 64 -4.17 -16.24 -12.10
C ILE A 64 -3.48 -17.27 -11.20
N ILE A 65 -4.19 -17.82 -10.21
CA ILE A 65 -3.63 -18.78 -9.25
C ILE A 65 -3.16 -20.05 -9.96
N GLU A 66 -3.98 -20.61 -10.86
CA GLU A 66 -3.68 -21.82 -11.61
C GLU A 66 -2.48 -21.67 -12.56
N ASN A 67 -2.13 -20.44 -12.93
CA ASN A 67 -1.07 -20.14 -13.90
C ASN A 67 -0.02 -19.18 -13.32
N ILE A 68 0.12 -19.13 -11.99
CA ILE A 68 0.90 -18.09 -11.32
C ILE A 68 2.36 -18.09 -11.78
N ASP A 69 2.99 -19.26 -11.92
CA ASP A 69 4.39 -19.39 -12.35
C ASP A 69 4.60 -18.95 -13.79
N ARG A 70 3.55 -19.05 -14.63
CA ARG A 70 3.58 -18.55 -16.01
C ARG A 70 3.43 -17.04 -16.06
N TYR A 71 2.55 -16.47 -15.24
CA TYR A 71 2.24 -15.04 -15.27
C TYR A 71 3.22 -14.19 -14.45
N LEU A 72 3.77 -14.76 -13.39
CA LEU A 72 4.71 -14.16 -12.45
C LEU A 72 5.81 -15.20 -12.14
N PRO A 73 6.71 -15.48 -13.09
CA PRO A 73 7.83 -16.40 -12.87
C PRO A 73 8.77 -15.86 -11.80
N PHE A 74 9.07 -16.68 -10.79
CA PHE A 74 9.82 -16.26 -9.59
C PHE A 74 11.26 -15.83 -9.89
N GLU A 75 11.85 -16.25 -11.01
CA GLU A 75 13.20 -15.83 -11.44
C GLU A 75 13.24 -14.35 -11.84
N ASN A 76 12.10 -13.74 -12.15
CA ASN A 76 12.03 -12.33 -12.45
C ASN A 76 12.21 -11.49 -11.18
N VAL A 77 13.19 -10.57 -11.18
CA VAL A 77 13.52 -9.72 -10.03
C VAL A 77 12.32 -8.90 -9.53
N LEU A 78 11.50 -8.36 -10.43
CA LEU A 78 10.27 -7.64 -10.07
C LEU A 78 9.27 -8.54 -9.35
N VAL A 79 9.18 -9.81 -9.79
CA VAL A 79 8.28 -10.79 -9.17
C VAL A 79 8.76 -11.11 -7.75
N LYS A 80 10.06 -11.31 -7.52
CA LYS A 80 10.60 -11.54 -6.17
C LYS A 80 10.22 -10.42 -5.19
N GLU A 81 10.41 -9.16 -5.61
CA GLU A 81 10.03 -8.00 -4.81
C GLU A 81 8.51 -7.92 -4.58
N LEU A 82 7.69 -8.35 -5.55
CA LEU A 82 6.24 -8.43 -5.40
C LEU A 82 5.83 -9.48 -4.35
N TYR A 83 6.50 -10.64 -4.32
CA TYR A 83 6.24 -11.68 -3.30
C TYR A 83 6.59 -11.17 -1.90
N GLN A 84 7.77 -10.54 -1.74
CA GLN A 84 8.16 -9.92 -0.48
C GLN A 84 7.15 -8.84 -0.05
N PHE A 85 6.68 -8.03 -1.00
CA PHE A 85 5.64 -7.04 -0.73
C PHE A 85 4.33 -7.67 -0.28
N ALA A 86 3.89 -8.76 -0.91
CA ALA A 86 2.66 -9.45 -0.53
C ALA A 86 2.73 -10.03 0.90
N GLU A 87 3.89 -10.57 1.28
CA GLU A 87 4.15 -11.07 2.63
C GLU A 87 4.08 -9.93 3.66
N LEU A 88 4.86 -8.87 3.46
CA LEU A 88 4.87 -7.70 4.36
C LEU A 88 3.49 -7.01 4.43
N SER A 89 2.78 -6.95 3.31
CA SER A 89 1.45 -6.36 3.21
C SER A 89 0.38 -7.09 4.03
N SER A 90 0.65 -8.33 4.40
CA SER A 90 -0.27 -9.15 5.19
C SER A 90 -0.15 -8.91 6.70
N THR A 91 0.86 -8.12 7.12
CA THR A 91 1.17 -7.86 8.52
C THR A 91 0.52 -6.58 9.05
N ARG A 92 0.58 -6.38 10.38
CA ARG A 92 0.17 -5.13 11.05
C ARG A 92 0.87 -3.89 10.49
N ALA A 93 2.08 -4.02 9.92
CA ALA A 93 2.82 -2.92 9.33
C ALA A 93 2.05 -2.25 8.19
N ASN A 94 1.23 -2.99 7.43
CA ASN A 94 0.48 -2.42 6.32
C ASN A 94 -0.90 -1.86 6.71
N VAL A 95 -1.18 -1.70 8.01
CA VAL A 95 -2.49 -1.26 8.49
C VAL A 95 -2.37 0.09 9.21
N MET A 96 -3.36 0.94 9.01
CA MET A 96 -3.51 2.23 9.70
C MET A 96 -4.97 2.50 10.07
N ARG A 97 -5.19 3.37 11.05
CA ARG A 97 -6.50 3.98 11.30
C ARG A 97 -6.58 5.32 10.62
N LEU A 98 -7.63 5.53 9.83
CA LEU A 98 -7.93 6.82 9.24
C LEU A 98 -8.70 7.69 10.25
N PRO A 99 -8.50 9.02 10.26
CA PRO A 99 -9.25 9.92 11.15
C PRO A 99 -10.74 9.99 10.77
N GLU A 100 -11.07 9.69 9.51
CA GLU A 100 -12.43 9.64 9.01
C GLU A 100 -12.54 8.55 7.93
N ARG A 101 -13.54 7.68 8.06
CA ARG A 101 -13.76 6.54 7.16
C ARG A 101 -13.87 6.96 5.69
N GLN A 102 -14.40 8.16 5.41
CA GLN A 102 -14.50 8.67 4.04
C GLN A 102 -13.15 8.85 3.33
N MET A 103 -12.03 8.83 4.06
CA MET A 103 -10.67 8.83 3.48
C MET A 103 -10.33 7.53 2.75
N GLN A 104 -11.01 6.41 3.01
CA GLN A 104 -10.87 5.15 2.24
C GLN A 104 -11.13 5.35 0.73
N ARG A 105 -11.76 6.46 0.33
CA ARG A 105 -11.91 6.87 -1.08
C ARG A 105 -10.57 7.22 -1.76
N ARG A 106 -9.45 7.25 -1.03
CA ARG A 106 -8.09 7.36 -1.57
C ARG A 106 -7.78 6.28 -2.62
N GLY A 107 -8.34 5.07 -2.51
CA GLY A 107 -8.19 4.05 -3.56
C GLY A 107 -8.83 4.43 -4.89
N ILE A 108 -9.91 5.22 -4.85
CA ILE A 108 -10.58 5.73 -6.05
C ILE A 108 -9.83 6.94 -6.61
N PHE A 109 -9.41 7.86 -5.73
CA PHE A 109 -8.84 9.14 -6.16
C PHE A 109 -7.36 9.04 -6.52
N TYR A 110 -6.62 8.24 -5.77
CA TYR A 110 -5.16 8.23 -5.74
C TYR A 110 -4.57 6.83 -5.84
N ARG A 111 -5.40 5.80 -6.12
CA ARG A 111 -4.96 4.40 -6.33
C ARG A 111 -4.16 3.85 -5.14
N ASP A 112 -4.54 4.27 -3.93
CA ASP A 112 -3.85 3.94 -2.68
C ASP A 112 -2.37 4.36 -2.64
N GLN A 113 -1.94 5.27 -3.53
CA GLN A 113 -0.58 5.82 -3.48
C GLN A 113 -0.48 6.81 -2.32
N MET A 114 0.24 6.40 -1.28
CA MET A 114 0.38 7.16 -0.04
C MET A 114 1.03 8.53 -0.19
N PRO A 115 2.08 8.74 -1.02
CA PRO A 115 2.65 10.07 -1.21
C PRO A 115 1.59 11.11 -1.61
N LYS A 116 0.76 10.79 -2.61
CA LYS A 116 -0.36 11.65 -3.00
C LYS A 116 -1.40 11.79 -1.89
N THR A 117 -1.75 10.69 -1.24
CA THR A 117 -2.74 10.70 -0.15
C THR A 117 -2.31 11.68 0.94
N LEU A 118 -1.05 11.59 1.40
CA LEU A 118 -0.46 12.48 2.39
C LEU A 118 -0.41 13.93 1.89
N TYR A 119 -0.01 14.15 0.63
CA TYR A 119 0.02 15.49 0.04
C TYR A 119 -1.34 16.18 0.06
N GLU A 120 -2.42 15.39 -0.04
CA GLU A 120 -3.81 15.85 0.00
C GLU A 120 -4.37 15.96 1.43
N CYS A 121 -3.65 15.49 2.45
CA CYS A 121 -3.99 15.71 3.86
C CYS A 121 -3.59 17.12 4.33
N PHE A 122 -2.55 17.73 3.77
CA PHE A 122 -2.05 19.04 4.19
C PHE A 122 -2.66 20.24 3.44
N GLY A 123 -2.66 21.40 4.08
CA GLY A 123 -3.07 22.69 3.55
C GLY A 123 -4.48 22.66 2.97
N ARG A 124 -4.61 23.01 1.68
CA ARG A 124 -5.89 23.00 0.97
C ARG A 124 -6.17 21.67 0.24
N GLY A 125 -5.46 20.60 0.60
CA GLY A 125 -5.65 19.28 0.02
C GLY A 125 -7.05 18.72 0.30
N ARG A 126 -7.49 17.77 -0.55
CA ARG A 126 -8.85 17.22 -0.50
C ARG A 126 -9.22 16.58 0.85
N PHE A 127 -8.24 16.00 1.54
CA PHE A 127 -8.45 15.29 2.80
C PHE A 127 -8.21 16.15 4.04
N ASN A 128 -7.59 17.33 3.92
CA ASN A 128 -7.38 18.24 5.04
C ASN A 128 -8.68 18.58 5.79
N LYS A 129 -9.82 18.62 5.08
CA LYS A 129 -11.14 18.84 5.68
C LYS A 129 -11.53 17.84 6.79
N TYR A 130 -10.90 16.66 6.84
CA TYR A 130 -11.13 15.66 7.88
C TYR A 130 -10.22 15.85 9.11
N PHE A 131 -9.17 16.66 8.98
CA PHE A 131 -8.24 17.00 10.04
C PHE A 131 -8.50 18.40 10.61
N GLY A 132 -8.88 19.35 9.76
CA GLY A 132 -9.12 20.75 10.11
C GLY A 132 -7.87 21.62 10.23
N SER A 133 -6.69 21.03 10.45
CA SER A 133 -5.41 21.75 10.50
C SER A 133 -4.23 20.82 10.18
N ASP A 134 -3.10 21.41 9.76
CA ASP A 134 -1.87 20.66 9.45
C ASP A 134 -1.24 20.04 10.71
N GLU A 135 -1.38 20.68 11.88
CA GLU A 135 -0.93 20.12 13.15
C GLU A 135 -1.69 18.83 13.49
N SER A 136 -2.97 18.74 13.10
CA SER A 136 -3.78 17.53 13.29
C SER A 136 -3.38 16.42 12.32
N VAL A 137 -2.91 16.78 11.13
CA VAL A 137 -2.31 15.82 10.18
C VAL A 137 -1.00 15.28 10.75
N THR A 138 -0.13 16.15 11.27
CA THR A 138 1.15 15.74 11.89
C THR A 138 0.94 14.79 13.06
N ARG A 139 0.01 15.09 13.98
CA ARG A 139 -0.30 14.18 15.10
C ARG A 139 -0.78 12.82 14.63
N TRP A 140 -1.68 12.78 13.64
CA TRP A 140 -2.15 11.51 13.09
C TRP A 140 -1.01 10.70 12.45
N ILE A 141 -0.06 11.35 11.75
CA ILE A 141 1.12 10.69 11.18
C ILE A 141 1.97 10.05 12.28
N GLU A 142 2.18 10.75 13.40
CA GLU A 142 2.95 10.24 14.55
C GLU A 142 2.21 9.10 15.28
N GLU A 143 0.90 9.27 15.52
CA GLU A 143 0.05 8.28 16.17
C GLU A 143 -0.01 6.97 15.38
N GLU A 144 -0.04 7.08 14.05
CA GLU A 144 -0.11 5.95 13.16
C GLU A 144 1.26 5.55 12.63
N ASP A 145 2.41 6.01 13.12
CA ASP A 145 3.76 5.56 12.71
C ASP A 145 4.09 5.73 11.21
N LEU A 146 3.71 6.86 10.60
CA LEU A 146 3.83 7.14 9.15
C LEU A 146 5.02 8.05 8.78
N GLU A 147 5.95 8.31 9.69
CA GLU A 147 7.05 9.27 9.51
C GLU A 147 8.03 8.85 8.42
N MET A 148 8.12 7.55 8.10
CA MET A 148 9.01 7.05 7.07
C MET A 148 8.71 7.61 5.67
N PHE A 149 7.51 8.14 5.45
CA PHE A 149 7.12 8.82 4.22
C PHE A 149 7.71 10.23 4.06
N PHE A 150 8.44 10.73 5.05
CA PHE A 150 8.98 12.09 5.04
C PHE A 150 10.51 12.10 5.03
N GLU A 151 11.09 13.10 4.39
CA GLU A 151 12.53 13.36 4.43
C GLU A 151 12.95 13.96 5.77
N ASP A 152 14.14 13.58 6.23
CA ASP A 152 14.75 14.05 7.48
C ASP A 152 13.84 13.97 8.73
N ASN A 153 12.87 13.04 8.73
CA ASN A 153 11.83 12.90 9.75
C ASN A 153 11.04 14.21 10.00
N SER A 154 10.96 15.09 9.01
CA SER A 154 10.30 16.38 9.11
C SER A 154 8.93 16.34 8.45
N ILE A 155 7.88 16.21 9.26
CA ILE A 155 6.50 16.03 8.80
C ILE A 155 5.94 17.36 8.28
N SER A 156 5.97 17.50 6.96
CA SER A 156 5.35 18.62 6.25
C SER A 156 4.97 18.22 4.82
N ARG A 157 4.10 19.00 4.19
CA ARG A 157 3.66 18.74 2.81
C ARG A 157 4.81 18.70 1.80
N ASP A 158 5.83 19.51 2.00
CA ASP A 158 6.95 19.68 1.05
C ASP A 158 8.04 18.62 1.24
N ASN A 159 8.02 17.90 2.37
CA ASN A 159 9.00 16.86 2.69
C ASN A 159 8.49 15.44 2.42
N ILE A 160 7.34 15.28 1.77
CA ILE A 160 6.80 13.95 1.43
C ILE A 160 7.68 13.33 0.35
N LYS A 161 8.19 12.12 0.63
CA LYS A 161 8.92 11.31 -0.35
C LYS A 161 8.00 10.92 -1.50
N PRO A 162 8.43 11.06 -2.76
CA PRO A 162 7.64 10.62 -3.90
C PRO A 162 7.55 9.10 -3.94
N LEU A 163 6.61 8.58 -4.74
CA LEU A 163 6.43 7.13 -4.92
C LEU A 163 7.68 6.47 -5.53
N ILE A 164 8.24 7.11 -6.54
CA ILE A 164 9.50 6.76 -7.20
C ILE A 164 10.28 8.05 -7.49
N PRO A 165 11.61 8.01 -7.62
CA PRO A 165 12.44 9.23 -7.69
C PRO A 165 12.10 10.19 -8.82
N ARG A 166 11.55 9.71 -9.94
CA ARG A 166 11.18 10.55 -11.08
C ARG A 166 9.87 11.33 -10.90
N MET A 167 9.09 11.00 -9.87
CA MET A 167 7.78 11.60 -9.60
C MET A 167 7.87 12.66 -8.50
N GLN A 168 6.83 13.48 -8.40
CA GLN A 168 6.57 14.33 -7.25
C GLN A 168 5.55 13.67 -6.30
N ALA A 169 5.59 14.01 -5.00
CA ALA A 169 4.59 13.51 -4.04
C ALA A 169 3.15 13.94 -4.38
N SER A 170 2.98 15.01 -5.15
CA SER A 170 1.68 15.50 -5.60
C SER A 170 1.10 14.75 -6.80
N GLU A 171 1.83 13.78 -7.35
CA GLU A 171 1.46 13.03 -8.55
C GLU A 171 0.96 11.63 -8.21
N THR A 172 0.20 11.06 -9.14
CA THR A 172 -0.16 9.64 -9.12
C THR A 172 -0.03 9.08 -10.52
N GLU A 173 0.44 7.86 -10.63
CA GLU A 173 0.63 7.23 -11.94
C GLU A 173 0.26 5.75 -11.93
N TRP A 174 -0.29 5.27 -13.05
CA TRP A 174 -0.38 3.84 -13.32
C TRP A 174 0.90 3.39 -14.03
N LEU A 175 1.84 2.83 -13.26
CA LEU A 175 3.14 2.42 -13.78
C LEU A 175 2.99 1.26 -14.76
N LYS A 176 3.74 1.32 -15.86
CA LYS A 176 3.73 0.32 -16.94
C LYS A 176 5.09 -0.33 -17.16
N GLU A 177 6.16 0.44 -16.94
CA GLU A 177 7.52 -0.02 -17.18
C GLU A 177 8.03 -0.86 -16.02
N SER A 178 8.67 -1.99 -16.34
CA SER A 178 9.20 -2.92 -15.33
C SER A 178 10.14 -2.24 -14.34
N LYS A 179 10.96 -1.27 -14.79
CA LYS A 179 11.88 -0.53 -13.94
C LYS A 179 11.13 0.27 -12.86
N ASP A 180 10.10 1.01 -13.27
CA ASP A 180 9.35 1.87 -12.35
C ASP A 180 8.52 1.05 -11.36
N ILE A 181 7.93 -0.07 -11.82
CA ILE A 181 7.18 -0.98 -10.94
C ILE A 181 8.11 -1.63 -9.92
N LEU A 182 9.31 -2.05 -10.34
CA LEU A 182 10.34 -2.57 -9.45
C LEU A 182 10.74 -1.53 -8.39
N GLU A 183 11.04 -0.30 -8.81
CA GLU A 183 11.38 0.79 -7.88
C GLU A 183 10.27 1.05 -6.86
N MET A 184 9.01 1.07 -7.31
CA MET A 184 7.84 1.22 -6.43
C MET A 184 7.76 0.08 -5.40
N LEU A 185 7.93 -1.18 -5.83
CA LEU A 185 7.86 -2.34 -4.94
C LEU A 185 8.99 -2.33 -3.89
N VAL A 186 10.22 -1.98 -4.30
CA VAL A 186 11.36 -1.82 -3.39
C VAL A 186 11.06 -0.74 -2.34
N GLN A 187 10.47 0.39 -2.74
CA GLN A 187 10.07 1.44 -1.79
C GLN A 187 8.97 0.96 -0.84
N TYR A 188 7.97 0.23 -1.33
CA TYR A 188 6.91 -0.34 -0.49
C TYR A 188 7.48 -1.31 0.54
N ASN A 189 8.36 -2.22 0.12
CA ASN A 189 9.06 -3.16 1.01
C ASN A 189 9.85 -2.43 2.08
N LYS A 190 10.64 -1.43 1.68
CA LYS A 190 11.43 -0.60 2.62
C LYS A 190 10.53 0.10 3.64
N ILE A 191 9.42 0.69 3.21
CA ILE A 191 8.48 1.40 4.09
C ILE A 191 7.84 0.42 5.09
N LEU A 192 7.36 -0.73 4.63
CA LEU A 192 6.73 -1.72 5.50
C LEU A 192 7.71 -2.34 6.48
N LEU A 193 8.96 -2.57 6.08
CA LEU A 193 10.03 -3.03 6.97
C LEU A 193 10.34 -2.00 8.07
N GLN A 194 10.60 -0.74 7.70
CA GLN A 194 10.86 0.33 8.66
C GLN A 194 9.69 0.50 9.64
N ARG A 195 8.46 0.39 9.15
CA ARG A 195 7.27 0.44 9.99
C ARG A 195 7.16 -0.75 10.92
N SER A 196 7.47 -1.95 10.43
CA SER A 196 7.49 -3.17 11.25
C SER A 196 8.48 -3.02 12.41
N GLU A 197 9.69 -2.52 12.15
CA GLU A 197 10.70 -2.26 13.18
C GLU A 197 10.22 -1.24 14.22
N ALA A 198 9.61 -0.13 13.79
CA ALA A 198 9.06 0.89 14.68
C ALA A 198 7.95 0.33 15.58
N LEU A 199 7.04 -0.45 15.00
CA LEU A 199 5.95 -1.11 15.71
C LEU A 199 6.46 -2.15 16.72
N GLN A 200 7.46 -2.95 16.36
CA GLN A 200 8.13 -3.89 17.27
C GLN A 200 8.82 -3.17 18.43
N ALA A 201 9.50 -2.05 18.18
CA ALA A 201 10.14 -1.25 19.23
C ALA A 201 9.12 -0.70 20.25
N LYS A 202 7.86 -0.53 19.85
CA LYS A 202 6.73 -0.14 20.73
C LYS A 202 6.03 -1.32 21.40
N GLY A 203 6.47 -2.56 21.16
CA GLY A 203 5.82 -3.77 21.67
C GLY A 203 4.50 -4.11 20.97
N VAL A 204 4.26 -3.54 19.78
CA VAL A 204 3.05 -3.75 18.96
C VAL A 204 3.48 -4.48 17.69
N GLY A 205 3.63 -5.81 17.70
CA GLY A 205 3.97 -6.55 16.48
C GLY A 205 4.23 -8.03 16.71
N GLU A 206 3.92 -8.87 15.73
CA GLU A 206 4.32 -10.27 15.75
C GLU A 206 5.80 -10.42 15.39
N PHE A 207 6.49 -11.34 16.07
CA PHE A 207 7.83 -11.80 15.71
C PHE A 207 7.78 -12.51 14.35
N TYR A 208 8.28 -11.87 13.30
CA TYR A 208 8.71 -12.60 12.12
C TYR A 208 10.23 -12.48 12.07
N GLY A 209 10.89 -13.60 12.41
CA GLY A 209 12.29 -13.78 12.06
C GLY A 209 12.38 -13.66 10.55
N VAL A 210 12.93 -12.55 10.08
CA VAL A 210 13.36 -12.43 8.69
C VAL A 210 14.38 -13.54 8.50
N TYR A 211 14.01 -14.60 7.79
CA TYR A 211 15.01 -15.48 7.20
C TYR A 211 15.76 -14.62 6.19
N LEU A 212 16.85 -14.00 6.65
CA LEU A 212 17.94 -13.64 5.77
C LEU A 212 18.33 -14.96 5.11
N PHE A 213 18.02 -15.11 3.84
CA PHE A 213 18.62 -16.15 3.03
C PHE A 213 20.10 -15.79 2.93
N ASP A 214 20.88 -16.29 3.88
CA ASP A 214 22.33 -16.39 3.75
C ASP A 214 22.59 -17.36 2.57
N GLU A 215 23.20 -16.84 1.51
CA GLU A 215 23.83 -17.63 0.45
C GLU A 215 25.06 -18.39 0.95
#